data_AF-A0A562E788-F1
#
_entry.id   AF-A0A562E788-F1
#
_cell.length_a   1.000
_cell.length_b   1.000
_cell.length_c   1.000
_cell.angle_alpha   90.00
_cell.angle_beta   90.00
_cell.angle_gamma   90.00
#
_symmetry.space_group_name_H-M   'P 1'
#
loop_
_entity.id
_entity.type
_entity.pdbx_description
1 polymer ?
#
loop_
_entity_poly.entity_id
_entity_poly.type
_entity_poly.pdbx_seq_one_letter_code
_entity_poly.pdbx_strand_id
1 'polypeptide(L)'
;MKVGSRYSVLATWPGAFYEHTTKVTTLDSADSANDLAVALTSLSEAAWDATVWTDAYPVIPPAIAALVDSLRQGESGDGVPAIELSGEGYRHADTWSFNQLRDQLAGEFDVFPPLTRTQRLTMADEIATDAAERGMLMESPGGVFADDSRVHQACLVTRVEENGSRGPLPEGAAGWMRRFYPENMPLHERWSARGQLLRMEQLAAACNSRGGRARASTDPLSAHCVVAVEPDRISDGDIPYVVTPLGPDEGWFDVPNPLGPLYVRRDREWIGELDPADGEGFAAVMGEWTRAVPYLA
;
A
#
# COMPACT_ATOMS: atom_id res chain seq x y z
N MET A 1 19.01 -8.65 -46.39
CA MET A 1 18.87 -8.47 -44.92
C MET A 1 17.38 -8.38 -44.62
N LYS A 2 16.78 -9.42 -44.03
CA LYS A 2 15.44 -9.25 -43.43
C LYS A 2 15.65 -8.40 -42.20
N VAL A 3 15.04 -7.23 -42.15
CA VAL A 3 14.89 -6.49 -40.89
C VAL A 3 14.04 -7.40 -40.01
N GLY A 4 14.66 -8.05 -39.03
CA GLY A 4 13.92 -8.84 -38.05
C GLY A 4 12.91 -7.91 -37.35
N SER A 5 11.69 -8.37 -37.17
CA SER A 5 10.67 -7.61 -36.45
C SER A 5 11.17 -7.32 -35.04
N ARG A 6 11.24 -6.05 -34.66
CA ARG A 6 11.55 -5.61 -33.29
C ARG A 6 10.27 -5.12 -32.62
N TYR A 7 9.97 -5.65 -31.46
CA TYR A 7 8.80 -5.32 -30.65
C TYR A 7 9.25 -4.45 -29.47
N SER A 8 8.58 -3.32 -29.25
CA SER A 8 8.89 -2.45 -28.12
C SER A 8 8.20 -2.98 -26.87
N VAL A 9 8.96 -3.08 -25.79
CA VAL A 9 8.45 -3.38 -24.45
C VAL A 9 8.01 -2.07 -23.85
N LEU A 10 6.71 -1.90 -23.74
CA LEU A 10 6.07 -0.74 -23.16
C LEU A 10 5.54 -1.18 -21.79
N ALA A 11 6.20 -0.77 -20.71
CA ALA A 11 5.71 -1.04 -19.36
C ALA A 11 4.91 0.16 -18.87
N THR A 12 3.77 -0.12 -18.25
CA THR A 12 2.99 0.89 -17.57
C THR A 12 3.40 0.91 -16.11
N TRP A 13 4.04 1.99 -15.70
CA TRP A 13 4.27 2.29 -14.30
C TRP A 13 3.12 3.19 -13.85
N PRO A 14 2.40 2.91 -12.76
CA PRO A 14 2.22 1.64 -12.06
C PRO A 14 0.89 0.96 -12.43
N GLY A 15 0.39 1.02 -13.68
CA GLY A 15 -0.74 0.14 -14.02
C GLY A 15 -1.28 0.19 -15.45
N ALA A 16 -1.99 -0.89 -15.83
CA ALA A 16 -2.38 -1.18 -17.22
C ALA A 16 -3.27 -0.12 -17.91
N PHE A 17 -3.94 0.73 -17.12
CA PHE A 17 -4.84 1.79 -17.59
C PHE A 17 -4.20 3.19 -17.57
N TYR A 18 -2.87 3.26 -17.53
CA TYR A 18 -2.14 4.51 -17.46
C TYR A 18 -2.18 5.30 -18.79
N GLU A 19 -2.26 6.63 -18.68
CA GLU A 19 -2.24 7.55 -19.82
C GLU A 19 -0.84 7.69 -20.46
N HIS A 20 0.25 7.24 -19.81
CA HIS A 20 1.61 7.40 -20.34
C HIS A 20 2.49 6.14 -20.29
N THR A 21 2.51 5.32 -21.33
CA THR A 21 3.43 4.16 -21.31
C THR A 21 4.89 4.57 -21.57
N THR A 22 5.83 3.98 -20.81
CA THR A 22 7.27 4.17 -21.05
C THR A 22 7.84 3.01 -21.85
N LYS A 23 8.64 3.33 -22.86
CA LYS A 23 9.41 2.31 -23.58
C LYS A 23 10.62 1.89 -22.77
N VAL A 24 10.57 0.69 -22.22
CA VAL A 24 11.67 0.09 -21.45
C VAL A 24 12.73 -0.45 -22.39
N THR A 25 12.35 -1.29 -23.36
CA THR A 25 13.34 -1.89 -24.27
C THR A 25 12.72 -2.40 -25.57
N THR A 26 13.47 -3.18 -26.36
CA THR A 26 12.97 -3.88 -27.54
C THR A 26 13.41 -5.34 -27.55
N LEU A 27 12.51 -6.25 -27.93
CA LEU A 27 12.78 -7.69 -28.11
C LEU A 27 12.44 -8.15 -29.54
N ASP A 28 12.95 -9.31 -29.93
CA ASP A 28 12.71 -9.88 -31.27
C ASP A 28 11.47 -10.79 -31.35
N SER A 29 10.77 -10.97 -30.22
CA SER A 29 9.55 -11.77 -30.08
C SER A 29 8.43 -10.92 -29.50
N ALA A 30 7.24 -10.99 -30.11
CA ALA A 30 6.04 -10.30 -29.63
C ALA A 30 5.58 -10.87 -28.28
N ASP A 31 5.55 -12.20 -28.16
CA ASP A 31 5.10 -12.89 -26.95
C ASP A 31 6.04 -12.55 -25.78
N SER A 32 7.35 -12.62 -26.00
CA SER A 32 8.32 -12.26 -24.96
C SER A 32 8.30 -10.77 -24.60
N ALA A 33 7.97 -9.89 -25.55
CA ALA A 33 7.77 -8.47 -25.27
C ALA A 33 6.52 -8.20 -24.44
N ASN A 34 5.45 -8.93 -24.73
CA ASN A 34 4.21 -8.88 -23.96
C ASN A 34 4.43 -9.41 -22.54
N ASP A 35 5.02 -10.60 -22.38
CA ASP A 35 5.26 -11.23 -21.08
C ASP A 35 6.15 -10.35 -20.20
N LEU A 36 7.19 -9.75 -20.77
CA LEU A 36 8.05 -8.82 -20.05
C LEU A 36 7.30 -7.52 -19.67
N ALA A 37 6.46 -6.97 -20.55
CA ALA A 37 5.67 -5.78 -20.23
C ALA A 37 4.67 -6.05 -19.10
N VAL A 38 4.01 -7.21 -19.11
CA VAL A 38 3.10 -7.67 -18.05
C VAL A 38 3.87 -7.84 -16.73
N ALA A 39 4.99 -8.56 -16.74
CA ALA A 39 5.77 -8.79 -15.53
C ALA A 39 6.28 -7.50 -14.89
N LEU A 40 6.77 -6.54 -15.69
CA LEU A 40 7.22 -5.23 -15.19
C LEU A 40 6.05 -4.40 -14.62
N THR A 41 4.91 -4.40 -15.30
CA THR A 41 3.70 -3.69 -14.85
C THR A 41 3.20 -4.29 -13.53
N SER A 42 3.07 -5.60 -13.46
CA SER A 42 2.59 -6.29 -12.26
C SER A 42 3.56 -6.19 -11.08
N LEU A 43 4.88 -6.14 -11.33
CA LEU A 43 5.87 -5.84 -10.30
C LEU A 43 5.64 -4.45 -9.70
N SER A 44 5.43 -3.44 -10.57
CA SER A 44 5.17 -2.08 -10.11
C SER A 44 3.89 -2.01 -9.29
N GLU A 45 2.79 -2.54 -9.83
CA GLU A 45 1.48 -2.56 -9.18
C GLU A 45 1.58 -3.19 -7.79
N ALA A 46 2.16 -4.39 -7.69
CA ALA A 46 2.31 -5.10 -6.42
C ALA A 46 3.24 -4.33 -5.45
N ALA A 47 4.34 -3.76 -5.94
CA ALA A 47 5.25 -2.98 -5.11
C ALA A 47 4.61 -1.70 -4.56
N TRP A 48 3.85 -0.97 -5.38
CA TRP A 48 3.11 0.20 -4.92
C TRP A 48 2.00 -0.18 -3.96
N ASP A 49 1.20 -1.20 -4.25
CA ASP A 49 0.08 -1.63 -3.41
C ASP A 49 0.57 -2.11 -2.04
N ALA A 50 1.59 -2.96 -2.02
CA ALA A 50 2.22 -3.43 -0.78
C ALA A 50 2.87 -2.28 0.01
N THR A 51 3.53 -1.33 -0.67
CA THR A 51 4.13 -0.14 -0.01
C THR A 51 3.06 0.73 0.65
N VAL A 52 1.92 0.91 -0.03
CA VAL A 52 0.85 1.80 0.42
C VAL A 52 0.02 1.15 1.51
N TRP A 53 -0.29 -0.15 1.45
CA TRP A 53 -1.29 -0.73 2.37
C TRP A 53 -0.73 -1.66 3.43
N THR A 54 0.55 -2.00 3.38
CA THR A 54 1.15 -2.94 4.34
C THR A 54 2.23 -2.28 5.19
N ASP A 55 2.34 -2.74 6.44
CA ASP A 55 3.42 -2.32 7.34
C ASP A 55 4.78 -2.88 6.89
N ALA A 56 4.79 -3.81 5.93
CA ALA A 56 5.99 -4.46 5.43
C ALA A 56 6.75 -3.60 4.40
N TYR A 57 6.32 -2.37 4.11
CA TYR A 57 7.03 -1.47 3.20
C TYR A 57 8.54 -1.31 3.50
N PRO A 58 9.05 -1.35 4.76
CA PRO A 58 10.49 -1.17 5.01
C PRO A 58 11.36 -2.26 4.38
N VAL A 59 10.81 -3.46 4.11
CA VAL A 59 11.55 -4.56 3.47
C VAL A 59 11.51 -4.53 1.94
N ILE A 60 10.61 -3.72 1.35
CA ILE A 60 10.43 -3.65 -0.10
C ILE A 60 11.61 -2.96 -0.81
N PRO A 61 12.07 -1.75 -0.42
CA PRO A 61 13.17 -1.08 -1.11
C PRO A 61 14.47 -1.88 -1.17
N PRO A 62 14.93 -2.55 -0.08
CA PRO A 62 16.11 -3.41 -0.14
C PRO A 62 15.96 -4.58 -1.13
N ALA A 63 14.79 -5.21 -1.22
CA ALA A 63 14.54 -6.31 -2.14
C ALA A 63 14.54 -5.84 -3.61
N ILE A 64 13.91 -4.70 -3.89
CA ILE A 64 13.95 -4.09 -5.24
C ILE A 64 15.37 -3.64 -5.60
N ALA A 65 16.15 -3.13 -4.65
CA ALA A 65 17.55 -2.79 -4.88
C ALA A 65 18.38 -4.03 -5.25
N ALA A 66 18.15 -5.17 -4.57
CA ALA A 66 18.80 -6.44 -4.92
C ALA A 66 18.44 -6.92 -6.34
N LEU A 67 17.20 -6.69 -6.79
CA LEU A 67 16.78 -6.96 -8.17
C LEU A 67 17.53 -6.09 -9.17
N VAL A 68 17.57 -4.78 -8.91
CA VAL A 68 18.29 -3.81 -9.75
C VAL A 68 19.77 -4.16 -9.84
N ASP A 69 20.42 -4.50 -8.73
CA ASP A 69 21.82 -4.89 -8.71
C ASP A 69 22.07 -6.19 -9.47
N SER A 70 21.19 -7.18 -9.31
CA SER A 70 21.25 -8.44 -10.05
C SER A 70 21.12 -8.22 -11.56
N LEU A 71 20.22 -7.33 -11.99
CA LEU A 71 20.07 -6.95 -13.40
C LEU A 71 21.29 -6.21 -13.94
N ARG A 72 21.95 -5.38 -13.13
CA ARG A 72 23.16 -4.63 -13.52
C ARG A 72 24.41 -5.48 -13.62
N GLN A 73 24.56 -6.46 -12.71
CA GLN A 73 25.78 -7.26 -12.57
C GLN A 73 25.76 -8.55 -13.38
N GLY A 74 24.58 -9.14 -13.61
CA GLY A 74 24.49 -10.45 -14.24
C GLY A 74 24.94 -10.48 -15.70
N GLU A 75 25.46 -11.62 -16.14
CA GLU A 75 25.92 -11.80 -17.52
C GLU A 75 24.75 -12.11 -18.48
N SER A 76 25.00 -12.02 -19.78
CA SER A 76 23.95 -12.32 -20.77
C SER A 76 23.71 -13.83 -20.82
N GLY A 77 22.53 -14.27 -20.40
CA GLY A 77 22.15 -15.69 -20.33
C GLY A 77 21.91 -16.23 -18.91
N ASP A 78 22.34 -15.49 -17.88
CA ASP A 78 21.94 -15.79 -16.51
C ASP A 78 20.52 -15.29 -16.25
N GLY A 79 19.69 -16.13 -15.64
CA GLY A 79 18.37 -15.73 -15.16
C GLY A 79 18.46 -14.64 -14.10
N VAL A 80 17.31 -14.04 -13.78
CA VAL A 80 17.20 -13.16 -12.61
C VAL A 80 17.09 -14.06 -11.39
N PRO A 81 17.98 -13.95 -10.38
CA PRO A 81 17.90 -14.80 -9.21
C PRO A 81 16.61 -14.54 -8.43
N ALA A 82 16.09 -15.57 -7.77
CA ALA A 82 15.04 -15.42 -6.79
C ALA A 82 15.51 -14.51 -5.64
N ILE A 83 14.66 -13.54 -5.28
CA ILE A 83 14.89 -12.59 -4.21
C ILE A 83 13.88 -12.87 -3.11
N GLU A 84 14.38 -13.31 -1.96
CA GLU A 84 13.53 -13.57 -0.81
C GLU A 84 13.05 -12.26 -0.18
N LEU A 85 11.74 -12.13 -0.04
CA LEU A 85 11.09 -11.04 0.67
C LEU A 85 10.36 -11.62 1.90
N SER A 86 10.89 -11.35 3.09
CA SER A 86 10.25 -11.74 4.36
C SER A 86 9.49 -10.57 4.96
N GLY A 87 8.22 -10.80 5.29
CA GLY A 87 7.40 -9.86 6.04
C GLY A 87 7.21 -10.26 7.51
N GLU A 88 8.07 -11.14 8.03
CA GLU A 88 7.99 -11.56 9.44
C GLU A 88 8.02 -10.35 10.39
N GLY A 89 7.09 -10.32 11.33
CA GLY A 89 6.96 -9.23 12.30
C GLY A 89 6.22 -7.98 11.79
N TYR A 90 5.86 -7.92 10.51
CA TYR A 90 5.05 -6.84 9.96
C TYR A 90 3.59 -7.25 9.87
N ARG A 91 2.68 -6.32 10.20
CA ARG A 91 1.26 -6.53 9.93
C ARG A 91 1.06 -6.61 8.42
N HIS A 92 0.12 -7.45 8.01
CA HIS A 92 -0.35 -7.50 6.63
C HIS A 92 0.66 -8.13 5.64
N ALA A 93 1.75 -8.69 6.15
CA ALA A 93 2.70 -9.47 5.37
C ALA A 93 2.12 -10.79 4.80
N ASP A 94 0.98 -11.23 5.31
CA ASP A 94 0.25 -12.40 4.83
C ASP A 94 -0.82 -12.06 3.80
N THR A 95 -1.00 -10.78 3.48
CA THR A 95 -2.02 -10.32 2.54
C THR A 95 -1.66 -10.61 1.09
N TRP A 96 -2.67 -10.64 0.22
CA TRP A 96 -2.49 -10.83 -1.21
C TRP A 96 -1.45 -9.85 -1.80
N SER A 97 -1.53 -8.57 -1.46
CA SER A 97 -0.66 -7.51 -2.01
C SER A 97 0.82 -7.79 -1.75
N PHE A 98 1.15 -8.16 -0.51
CA PHE A 98 2.53 -8.50 -0.14
C PHE A 98 2.95 -9.87 -0.72
N ASN A 99 2.05 -10.86 -0.68
CA ASN A 99 2.32 -12.19 -1.25
C ASN A 99 2.58 -12.13 -2.76
N GLN A 100 1.82 -11.33 -3.51
CA GLN A 100 2.01 -11.15 -4.94
C GLN A 100 3.40 -10.58 -5.26
N LEU A 101 3.82 -9.53 -4.53
CA LEU A 101 5.17 -8.97 -4.68
C LEU A 101 6.24 -10.00 -4.29
N ARG A 102 6.05 -10.72 -3.18
CA ARG A 102 6.97 -11.77 -2.73
C ARG A 102 7.12 -12.85 -3.80
N ASP A 103 6.01 -13.36 -4.32
CA ASP A 103 6.00 -14.47 -5.27
C ASP A 103 6.63 -14.04 -6.62
N GLN A 104 6.38 -12.79 -7.04
CA GLN A 104 7.05 -12.19 -8.20
C GLN A 104 8.58 -12.15 -8.05
N LEU A 105 9.05 -11.65 -6.90
CA LEU A 105 10.48 -11.57 -6.59
C LEU A 105 11.11 -12.96 -6.40
N ALA A 106 10.35 -13.94 -5.90
CA ALA A 106 10.83 -15.28 -5.60
C ALA A 106 10.97 -16.21 -6.82
N GLY A 107 10.56 -15.79 -8.02
CA GLY A 107 10.81 -16.62 -9.21
C GLY A 107 9.93 -16.39 -10.43
N GLU A 108 8.93 -15.49 -10.41
CA GLU A 108 8.16 -15.22 -11.64
C GLU A 108 9.00 -14.52 -12.74
N PHE A 109 10.20 -14.05 -12.40
CA PHE A 109 11.18 -13.55 -13.36
C PHE A 109 12.02 -14.64 -14.05
N ASP A 110 11.90 -15.91 -13.65
CA ASP A 110 12.55 -17.04 -14.35
C ASP A 110 11.98 -17.26 -15.77
N VAL A 111 10.82 -16.66 -16.06
CA VAL A 111 10.15 -16.74 -17.37
C VAL A 111 10.78 -15.79 -18.40
N PHE A 112 11.74 -14.94 -17.99
CA PHE A 112 12.36 -14.00 -18.91
C PHE A 112 13.21 -14.69 -19.98
N PRO A 113 13.10 -14.27 -21.26
CA PRO A 113 14.06 -14.70 -22.26
C PRO A 113 15.47 -14.23 -21.87
N PRO A 114 16.55 -14.87 -22.37
CA PRO A 114 17.90 -14.36 -22.19
C PRO A 114 18.00 -12.91 -22.66
N LEU A 115 18.12 -11.99 -21.71
CA LEU A 115 18.22 -10.57 -21.99
C LEU A 115 19.68 -10.21 -22.30
N THR A 116 19.87 -9.39 -23.33
CA THR A 116 21.16 -8.74 -23.57
C THR A 116 21.51 -7.82 -22.41
N ARG A 117 22.80 -7.59 -22.18
CA ARG A 117 23.27 -6.62 -21.17
C ARG A 117 22.55 -5.27 -21.25
N THR A 118 22.34 -4.73 -22.45
CA THR A 118 21.66 -3.44 -22.63
C THR A 118 20.21 -3.50 -22.17
N GLN A 119 19.46 -4.54 -22.53
CA GLN A 119 18.07 -4.73 -22.07
C GLN A 119 17.98 -4.81 -20.54
N ARG A 120 18.90 -5.56 -19.90
CA ARG A 120 18.95 -5.67 -18.45
C ARG A 120 19.23 -4.34 -17.77
N LEU A 121 20.19 -3.55 -18.29
CA LEU A 121 20.50 -2.24 -17.75
C LEU A 121 19.33 -1.27 -17.87
N THR A 122 18.65 -1.23 -19.02
CA THR A 122 17.48 -0.35 -19.17
C THR A 122 16.32 -0.78 -18.27
N MET A 123 16.10 -2.09 -18.09
CA MET A 123 15.13 -2.57 -17.09
C MET A 123 15.51 -2.17 -15.67
N ALA A 124 16.79 -2.32 -15.30
CA ALA A 124 17.28 -1.93 -13.99
C ALA A 124 17.06 -0.44 -13.71
N ASP A 125 17.29 0.43 -14.69
CA ASP A 125 17.10 1.87 -14.56
C ASP A 125 15.61 2.24 -14.42
N GLU A 126 14.72 1.56 -15.15
CA GLU A 126 13.27 1.77 -15.04
C GLU A 126 12.71 1.32 -13.69
N ILE A 127 13.14 0.13 -13.19
CA ILE A 127 12.77 -0.38 -11.87
C ILE A 127 13.32 0.53 -10.76
N ALA A 128 14.56 0.99 -10.89
CA ALA A 128 15.18 1.89 -9.93
C ALA A 128 14.47 3.26 -9.88
N THR A 129 14.05 3.79 -11.03
CA THR A 129 13.28 5.03 -11.11
C THR A 129 11.92 4.87 -10.41
N ASP A 130 11.22 3.76 -10.67
CA ASP A 130 9.95 3.43 -10.00
C ASP A 130 10.11 3.36 -8.47
N ALA A 131 11.17 2.69 -8.01
CA ALA A 131 11.50 2.56 -6.60
C ALA A 131 11.86 3.90 -5.94
N ALA A 132 12.58 4.77 -6.64
CA ALA A 132 12.94 6.09 -6.13
C ALA A 132 11.70 6.97 -5.95
N GLU A 133 10.77 6.95 -6.92
CA GLU A 133 9.51 7.70 -6.81
C GLU A 133 8.62 7.17 -5.67
N ARG A 134 8.54 5.85 -5.47
CA ARG A 134 7.93 5.26 -4.26
C ARG A 134 8.55 5.80 -2.98
N GLY A 135 9.88 5.81 -2.91
CA GLY A 135 10.62 6.34 -1.76
C GLY A 135 10.28 7.80 -1.48
N MET A 136 10.24 8.63 -2.51
CA MET A 136 9.87 10.05 -2.38
C MET A 136 8.46 10.25 -1.82
N LEU A 137 7.48 9.42 -2.23
CA LEU A 137 6.13 9.47 -1.67
C LEU A 137 6.15 9.14 -0.18
N MET A 138 6.86 8.08 0.23
CA MET A 138 6.93 7.68 1.63
C MET A 138 7.67 8.69 2.50
N GLU A 139 8.68 9.38 1.97
CA GLU A 139 9.39 10.47 2.67
C GLU A 139 8.56 11.75 2.79
N SER A 140 7.70 12.04 1.79
CA SER A 140 6.87 13.25 1.78
C SER A 140 5.46 12.98 1.24
N PRO A 141 4.58 12.36 2.04
CA PRO A 141 3.28 11.93 1.52
C PRO A 141 2.29 13.06 1.22
N GLY A 142 2.50 14.23 1.84
CA GLY A 142 1.78 15.48 1.52
C GLY A 142 2.51 16.37 0.52
N GLY A 143 3.56 15.86 -0.13
CA GLY A 143 4.36 16.60 -1.11
C GLY A 143 3.56 16.97 -2.36
N VAL A 144 4.03 18.00 -3.06
CA VAL A 144 3.51 18.37 -4.38
C VAL A 144 4.33 17.65 -5.43
N PHE A 145 3.67 16.77 -6.18
CA PHE A 145 4.28 16.00 -7.27
C PHE A 145 3.73 16.47 -8.61
N ALA A 146 4.51 16.30 -9.68
CA ALA A 146 4.05 16.62 -11.02
C ALA A 146 2.90 15.69 -11.43
N ASP A 147 1.93 16.19 -12.18
CA ASP A 147 0.75 15.42 -12.60
C ASP A 147 1.11 14.19 -13.46
N ASP A 148 2.26 14.24 -14.15
CA ASP A 148 2.81 13.15 -14.96
C ASP A 148 3.80 12.23 -14.22
N SER A 149 4.07 12.47 -12.92
CA SER A 149 4.94 11.62 -12.10
C SER A 149 4.29 10.28 -11.75
N ARG A 150 5.09 9.22 -11.56
CA ARG A 150 4.62 7.90 -11.08
C ARG A 150 4.03 8.01 -9.68
N VAL A 151 4.46 8.99 -8.88
CA VAL A 151 3.87 9.28 -7.56
C VAL A 151 2.40 9.66 -7.63
N HIS A 152 2.00 10.51 -8.59
CA HIS A 152 0.58 10.87 -8.79
C HIS A 152 -0.28 9.63 -9.11
N GLN A 153 0.37 8.55 -9.56
CA GLN A 153 -0.30 7.30 -9.94
C GLN A 153 -0.36 6.27 -8.81
N ALA A 154 0.27 6.50 -7.65
CA ALA A 154 -0.08 5.79 -6.41
C ALA A 154 -1.58 5.95 -6.10
N CYS A 155 -2.18 7.08 -6.52
CA CYS A 155 -3.63 7.29 -6.50
C CYS A 155 -4.41 6.30 -7.39
N LEU A 156 -3.79 5.77 -8.46
CA LEU A 156 -4.37 4.77 -9.36
C LEU A 156 -4.18 3.35 -8.84
N VAL A 157 -3.05 3.07 -8.17
CA VAL A 157 -2.87 1.78 -7.46
C VAL A 157 -3.85 1.67 -6.27
N THR A 158 -4.20 2.80 -5.66
CA THR A 158 -5.33 2.87 -4.73
C THR A 158 -6.71 2.89 -5.42
N ARG A 159 -6.81 2.87 -6.76
CA ARG A 159 -8.07 2.69 -7.54
C ARG A 159 -8.31 1.24 -7.97
N VAL A 160 -7.41 0.30 -7.68
CA VAL A 160 -7.41 -1.05 -8.29
C VAL A 160 -8.81 -1.69 -8.27
N GLU A 161 -9.29 -1.96 -9.48
CA GLU A 161 -10.69 -2.31 -9.74
C GLU A 161 -11.06 -3.75 -9.36
N GLU A 162 -10.10 -4.59 -8.96
CA GLU A 162 -10.37 -6.00 -8.61
C GLU A 162 -9.63 -6.48 -7.34
N ASN A 163 -8.34 -6.17 -7.18
CA ASN A 163 -7.54 -6.61 -6.03
C ASN A 163 -7.81 -5.75 -4.80
N GLY A 164 -8.21 -6.37 -3.69
CA GLY A 164 -8.57 -5.66 -2.45
C GLY A 164 -9.95 -4.97 -2.46
N SER A 165 -10.74 -5.14 -3.52
CA SER A 165 -12.12 -4.62 -3.61
C SER A 165 -13.10 -5.31 -2.64
N ARG A 166 -12.68 -6.43 -2.03
CA ARG A 166 -13.49 -7.29 -1.15
C ARG A 166 -12.62 -7.83 -0.02
N GLY A 167 -12.97 -7.50 1.22
CA GLY A 167 -12.30 -8.02 2.41
C GLY A 167 -12.35 -7.06 3.61
N PRO A 168 -12.00 -7.52 4.82
CA PRO A 168 -11.71 -6.62 5.95
C PRO A 168 -10.41 -5.83 5.71
N LEU A 169 -10.17 -4.75 6.47
CA LEU A 169 -8.85 -4.10 6.50
C LEU A 169 -7.75 -5.14 6.84
N PRO A 170 -6.56 -5.05 6.24
CA PRO A 170 -6.09 -4.02 5.30
C PRO A 170 -6.46 -4.32 3.84
N GLU A 171 -6.82 -5.57 3.51
CA GLU A 171 -7.05 -6.02 2.13
C GLU A 171 -8.24 -5.28 1.52
N GLY A 172 -9.23 -4.95 2.34
CA GLY A 172 -10.35 -4.09 1.99
C GLY A 172 -10.05 -2.60 2.00
N ALA A 173 -8.88 -2.13 2.47
CA ALA A 173 -8.61 -0.70 2.66
C ALA A 173 -8.65 0.07 1.34
N ALA A 174 -8.09 -0.51 0.28
CA ALA A 174 -8.22 -0.01 -1.09
C ALA A 174 -9.70 -0.02 -1.55
N GLY A 175 -10.44 -1.10 -1.26
CA GLY A 175 -11.88 -1.18 -1.54
C GLY A 175 -12.71 -0.14 -0.78
N TRP A 176 -12.35 0.18 0.45
CA TRP A 176 -13.00 1.19 1.28
C TRP A 176 -12.63 2.60 0.87
N MET A 177 -11.37 2.82 0.47
CA MET A 177 -10.93 4.05 -0.19
C MET A 177 -11.81 4.33 -1.43
N ARG A 178 -11.97 3.33 -2.30
CA ARG A 178 -12.83 3.44 -3.49
C ARG A 178 -14.31 3.66 -3.16
N ARG A 179 -14.82 3.00 -2.12
CA ARG A 179 -16.24 3.04 -1.76
C ARG A 179 -16.66 4.36 -1.12
N PHE A 180 -15.80 4.93 -0.27
CA PHE A 180 -16.17 6.05 0.59
C PHE A 180 -15.48 7.37 0.23
N TYR A 181 -14.47 7.36 -0.62
CA TYR A 181 -13.75 8.56 -1.05
C TYR A 181 -13.79 8.69 -2.58
N PRO A 182 -13.97 9.92 -3.14
CA PRO A 182 -14.00 10.11 -4.58
C PRO A 182 -12.72 9.64 -5.27
N GLU A 183 -12.87 8.96 -6.42
CA GLU A 183 -11.74 8.47 -7.21
C GLU A 183 -10.88 9.61 -7.81
N ASN A 184 -11.47 10.79 -7.99
CA ASN A 184 -10.84 12.00 -8.53
C ASN A 184 -10.30 12.96 -7.46
N MET A 185 -10.17 12.49 -6.21
CA MET A 185 -9.59 13.25 -5.11
C MET A 185 -8.10 13.57 -5.36
N PRO A 186 -7.61 14.78 -5.00
CA PRO A 186 -6.19 15.10 -5.05
C PRO A 186 -5.34 14.11 -4.23
N LEU A 187 -4.09 13.86 -4.68
CA LEU A 187 -3.18 12.91 -4.03
C LEU A 187 -3.04 13.12 -2.52
N HIS A 188 -2.84 14.36 -2.07
CA HIS A 188 -2.65 14.67 -0.66
C HIS A 188 -3.90 14.34 0.19
N GLU A 189 -5.10 14.62 -0.31
CA GLU A 189 -6.35 14.25 0.36
C GLU A 189 -6.51 12.72 0.40
N ARG A 190 -6.21 12.04 -0.71
CA ARG A 190 -6.32 10.58 -0.80
C ARG A 190 -5.32 9.89 0.14
N TRP A 191 -4.11 10.44 0.26
CA TRP A 191 -3.14 9.96 1.23
C TRP A 191 -3.60 10.17 2.68
N SER A 192 -4.24 11.30 2.96
CA SER A 192 -4.80 11.59 4.28
C SER A 192 -5.93 10.62 4.64
N ALA A 193 -6.84 10.33 3.70
CA ALA A 193 -7.88 9.31 3.85
C ALA A 193 -7.29 7.91 4.11
N ARG A 194 -6.18 7.55 3.46
CA ARG A 194 -5.45 6.29 3.70
C ARG A 194 -4.97 6.26 5.15
N GLY A 195 -4.37 7.35 5.62
CA GLY A 195 -3.92 7.48 7.01
C GLY A 195 -5.05 7.31 8.02
N GLN A 196 -6.23 7.86 7.76
CA GLN A 196 -7.42 7.65 8.59
C GLN A 196 -7.81 6.16 8.67
N LEU A 197 -7.86 5.46 7.54
CA LEU A 197 -8.18 4.02 7.49
C LEU A 197 -7.14 3.17 8.25
N LEU A 198 -5.86 3.40 7.99
CA LEU A 198 -4.77 2.68 8.67
C LEU A 198 -4.76 2.96 10.18
N ARG A 199 -5.15 4.17 10.61
CA ARG A 199 -5.29 4.49 12.02
C ARG A 199 -6.41 3.68 12.68
N MET A 200 -7.57 3.52 12.04
CA MET A 200 -8.66 2.70 12.60
C MET A 200 -8.22 1.25 12.82
N GLU A 201 -7.48 0.69 11.85
CA GLU A 201 -6.90 -0.64 11.94
C GLU A 201 -5.84 -0.76 13.05
N GLN A 202 -4.95 0.22 13.15
CA GLN A 202 -3.92 0.26 14.19
C GLN A 202 -4.54 0.28 15.60
N LEU A 203 -5.60 1.06 15.81
CA LEU A 203 -6.32 1.09 17.09
C LEU A 203 -7.02 -0.24 17.39
N ALA A 204 -7.64 -0.86 16.39
CA ALA A 204 -8.26 -2.18 16.57
C ALA A 204 -7.23 -3.25 16.95
N ALA A 205 -6.08 -3.28 16.26
CA ALA A 205 -4.98 -4.19 16.55
C ALA A 205 -4.40 -3.94 17.95
N ALA A 206 -4.18 -2.68 18.32
CA ALA A 206 -3.67 -2.29 19.63
C ALA A 206 -4.63 -2.73 20.77
N CYS A 207 -5.94 -2.52 20.58
CA CYS A 207 -6.96 -2.96 21.53
C CYS A 207 -6.94 -4.48 21.72
N ASN A 208 -6.96 -5.23 20.61
CA ASN A 208 -6.94 -6.70 20.65
C ASN A 208 -5.64 -7.25 21.27
N SER A 209 -4.49 -6.62 21.02
CA SER A 209 -3.19 -7.03 21.60
C SER A 209 -3.13 -6.91 23.13
N ARG A 210 -4.02 -6.10 23.72
CA ARG A 210 -4.14 -5.89 25.17
C ARG A 210 -5.26 -6.72 25.82
N GLY A 211 -5.78 -7.72 25.10
CA GLY A 211 -6.90 -8.54 25.57
C GLY A 211 -8.27 -7.84 25.48
N GLY A 212 -8.33 -6.68 24.81
CA GLY A 212 -9.57 -5.98 24.51
C GLY A 212 -10.35 -6.64 23.37
N ARG A 213 -11.48 -6.05 23.04
CA ARG A 213 -12.36 -6.48 21.94
C ARG A 213 -12.52 -5.34 20.97
N ALA A 214 -11.92 -5.46 19.80
CA ALA A 214 -12.11 -4.53 18.70
C ALA A 214 -12.41 -5.28 17.41
N ARG A 215 -13.22 -4.66 16.56
CA ARG A 215 -13.44 -5.08 15.18
C ARG A 215 -13.37 -3.87 14.27
N ALA A 216 -12.44 -3.89 13.33
CA ALA A 216 -12.42 -2.95 12.19
C ALA A 216 -13.23 -3.51 10.99
N SER A 217 -13.73 -4.75 11.07
CA SER A 217 -14.23 -5.50 9.91
C SER A 217 -15.65 -5.13 9.44
N THR A 218 -16.44 -4.44 10.27
CA THR A 218 -17.88 -4.18 9.96
C THR A 218 -18.14 -2.74 9.54
N ASP A 219 -17.35 -1.80 10.06
CA ASP A 219 -17.27 -0.42 9.57
C ASP A 219 -15.79 0.00 9.63
N PRO A 220 -15.10 0.13 8.49
CA PRO A 220 -13.68 0.52 8.43
C PRO A 220 -13.46 2.01 8.72
N LEU A 221 -14.53 2.81 8.68
CA LEU A 221 -14.52 4.23 9.00
C LEU A 221 -14.72 4.45 10.49
N SER A 222 -14.80 3.39 11.29
CA SER A 222 -14.82 3.52 12.73
C SER A 222 -14.04 2.42 13.45
N ALA A 223 -13.31 2.82 14.49
CA ALA A 223 -12.68 1.89 15.41
C ALA A 223 -13.52 1.80 16.67
N HIS A 224 -14.26 0.70 16.81
CA HIS A 224 -14.95 0.34 18.05
C HIS A 224 -14.01 -0.53 18.90
N CYS A 225 -13.48 0.06 19.98
CA CYS A 225 -12.52 -0.58 20.87
C CYS A 225 -13.09 -0.71 22.27
N VAL A 226 -13.29 -1.93 22.75
CA VAL A 226 -13.63 -2.19 24.15
C VAL A 226 -12.37 -2.68 24.86
N VAL A 227 -11.73 -1.79 25.60
CA VAL A 227 -10.48 -2.09 26.30
C VAL A 227 -10.81 -2.86 27.57
N ALA A 228 -10.26 -4.07 27.69
CA ALA A 228 -10.48 -4.91 28.86
C ALA A 228 -9.69 -4.38 30.06
N VAL A 229 -10.36 -4.29 31.22
CA VAL A 229 -9.68 -3.96 32.49
C VAL A 229 -8.96 -5.18 33.05
N GLU A 230 -9.57 -6.36 32.92
CA GLU A 230 -8.93 -7.66 33.15
C GLU A 230 -8.72 -8.34 31.78
N PRO A 231 -7.47 -8.48 31.29
CA PRO A 231 -7.22 -9.18 30.03
C PRO A 231 -7.87 -10.57 30.02
N ASP A 232 -8.45 -10.97 28.89
CA ASP A 232 -9.12 -12.26 28.65
C ASP A 232 -10.42 -12.51 29.43
N ARG A 233 -10.96 -11.50 30.14
CA ARG A 233 -12.24 -11.61 30.85
C ARG A 233 -13.11 -10.39 30.61
N ILE A 234 -14.37 -10.63 30.26
CA ILE A 234 -15.38 -9.56 30.23
C ILE A 234 -15.64 -9.15 31.67
N SER A 235 -15.37 -7.89 31.99
CA SER A 235 -15.46 -7.36 33.35
C SER A 235 -16.38 -6.13 33.42
N ASP A 236 -17.02 -5.93 34.57
CA ASP A 236 -17.70 -4.67 34.91
C ASP A 236 -16.62 -3.59 35.10
N GLY A 237 -16.22 -2.95 34.01
CA GLY A 237 -15.11 -1.99 33.98
C GLY A 237 -14.52 -1.75 32.60
N ASP A 238 -14.76 -2.66 31.65
CA ASP A 238 -14.33 -2.51 30.26
C ASP A 238 -14.73 -1.13 29.70
N ILE A 239 -13.79 -0.46 29.02
CA ILE A 239 -13.98 0.93 28.58
C ILE A 239 -14.22 0.97 27.08
N PRO A 240 -15.43 1.34 26.61
CA PRO A 240 -15.73 1.43 25.19
C PRO A 240 -15.29 2.78 24.62
N TYR A 241 -14.50 2.72 23.56
CA TYR A 241 -14.14 3.83 22.71
C TYR A 241 -14.72 3.65 21.31
N VAL A 242 -15.14 4.75 20.71
CA VAL A 242 -15.48 4.82 19.28
C VAL A 242 -14.67 5.94 18.67
N VAL A 243 -13.89 5.62 17.65
CA VAL A 243 -13.15 6.61 16.86
C VAL A 243 -13.73 6.63 15.46
N THR A 244 -13.97 7.81 14.90
CA THR A 244 -14.56 7.96 13.56
C THR A 244 -14.15 9.31 12.96
N PRO A 245 -13.96 9.43 11.63
CA PRO A 245 -13.80 10.74 10.99
C PRO A 245 -15.13 11.51 11.03
N LEU A 246 -15.08 12.84 10.90
CA LEU A 246 -16.30 13.63 10.72
C LEU A 246 -16.96 13.27 9.39
N GLY A 247 -18.16 12.69 9.45
CA GLY A 247 -19.10 12.72 8.33
C GLY A 247 -19.96 13.98 8.40
N PRO A 248 -20.51 14.46 7.27
CA PRO A 248 -21.54 15.50 7.31
C PRO A 248 -22.75 14.98 8.12
N ASP A 249 -23.21 15.79 9.08
CA ASP A 249 -24.33 15.51 9.98
C ASP A 249 -25.49 14.78 9.29
N GLU A 250 -25.85 13.58 9.78
CA GLU A 250 -27.14 12.90 9.62
C GLU A 250 -27.84 12.97 8.22
N GLY A 251 -27.11 13.07 7.11
CA GLY A 251 -27.73 13.44 5.83
C GLY A 251 -26.96 13.04 4.56
N TRP A 252 -27.32 11.88 3.99
CA TRP A 252 -27.42 11.51 2.56
C TRP A 252 -26.31 11.88 1.55
N PHE A 253 -25.16 12.41 1.96
CA PHE A 253 -23.94 12.50 1.14
C PHE A 253 -22.74 11.94 1.94
N ASP A 254 -22.28 10.74 1.53
CA ASP A 254 -21.68 9.70 2.38
C ASP A 254 -20.13 9.71 2.52
N VAL A 255 -19.44 10.82 2.28
CA VAL A 255 -17.96 10.86 2.21
C VAL A 255 -17.36 11.54 3.45
N PRO A 256 -16.54 10.84 4.27
CA PRO A 256 -15.79 11.46 5.36
C PRO A 256 -14.85 12.56 4.87
N ASN A 257 -14.62 13.60 5.67
CA ASN A 257 -13.59 14.60 5.33
C ASN A 257 -12.19 13.96 5.41
N PRO A 258 -11.49 13.77 4.28
CA PRO A 258 -10.19 13.09 4.24
C PRO A 258 -9.10 13.85 4.99
N LEU A 259 -9.20 15.18 5.05
CA LEU A 259 -8.27 16.06 5.76
C LEU A 259 -8.74 16.38 7.19
N GLY A 260 -9.86 15.80 7.60
CA GLY A 260 -10.46 16.02 8.89
C GLY A 260 -9.72 15.26 10.00
N PRO A 261 -9.91 15.69 11.25
CA PRO A 261 -9.46 14.94 12.41
C PRO A 261 -10.36 13.72 12.64
N LEU A 262 -9.86 12.81 13.47
CA LEU A 262 -10.61 11.70 14.02
C LEU A 262 -11.19 12.09 15.37
N TYR A 263 -12.46 11.81 15.55
CA TYR A 263 -13.18 12.16 16.77
C TYR A 263 -13.30 10.93 17.65
N VAL A 264 -12.95 11.11 18.92
CA VAL A 264 -12.95 10.04 19.92
C VAL A 264 -14.14 10.22 20.86
N ARG A 265 -14.94 9.16 20.96
CA ARG A 265 -16.00 9.04 21.95
C ARG A 265 -15.63 7.97 22.96
N ARG A 266 -15.99 8.23 24.22
CA ARG A 266 -16.06 7.22 25.27
C ARG A 266 -17.50 7.12 25.71
N ASP A 267 -18.05 5.90 25.65
CA ASP A 267 -19.48 5.67 25.83
C ASP A 267 -20.34 6.49 24.85
N ARG A 268 -20.86 7.64 25.31
CA ARG A 268 -21.66 8.58 24.50
C ARG A 268 -21.07 9.99 24.44
N GLU A 269 -20.01 10.26 25.19
CA GLU A 269 -19.42 11.59 25.33
C GLU A 269 -18.24 11.76 24.35
N TRP A 270 -18.15 12.95 23.76
CA TRP A 270 -16.99 13.36 22.97
C TRP A 270 -15.85 13.72 23.92
N ILE A 271 -14.69 13.07 23.73
CA ILE A 271 -13.53 13.22 24.62
C ILE A 271 -12.27 13.71 23.91
N GLY A 272 -12.28 13.80 22.58
CA GLY A 272 -11.15 14.33 21.83
C GLY A 272 -11.38 14.42 20.33
N GLU A 273 -10.55 15.24 19.70
CA GLU A 273 -10.40 15.44 18.27
C GLU A 273 -8.89 15.35 17.98
N LEU A 274 -8.48 14.38 17.17
CA LEU A 274 -7.07 14.01 17.02
C LEU A 274 -6.70 13.88 15.55
N ASP A 275 -5.51 14.36 15.19
CA ASP A 275 -4.92 14.09 13.89
C ASP A 275 -4.66 12.57 13.74
N PRO A 276 -4.98 11.93 12.60
CA PRO A 276 -4.69 10.51 12.38
C PRO A 276 -3.24 10.10 12.58
N ALA A 277 -2.27 11.01 12.49
CA ALA A 277 -0.86 10.74 12.74
C ALA A 277 -0.45 10.98 14.21
N ASP A 278 -1.28 11.62 15.05
CA ASP A 278 -0.94 12.04 16.41
C ASP A 278 -1.00 10.90 17.44
N GLY A 279 0.00 10.01 17.39
CA GLY A 279 0.12 8.89 18.33
C GLY A 279 0.18 9.31 19.81
N GLU A 280 0.73 10.48 20.11
CA GLU A 280 0.83 11.00 21.47
C GLU A 280 -0.53 11.50 21.99
N GLY A 281 -1.29 12.21 21.16
CA GLY A 281 -2.66 12.62 21.45
C GLY A 281 -3.59 11.42 21.66
N PHE A 282 -3.46 10.37 20.84
CA PHE A 282 -4.22 9.13 21.03
C PHE A 282 -3.92 8.47 22.38
N ALA A 283 -2.65 8.41 22.78
CA ALA A 283 -2.28 7.86 24.08
C ALA A 283 -2.72 8.73 25.25
N ALA A 284 -2.71 10.06 25.10
CA ALA A 284 -3.19 10.99 26.13
C ALA A 284 -4.71 10.90 26.34
N VAL A 285 -5.49 10.74 25.27
CA VAL A 285 -6.96 10.71 25.31
C VAL A 285 -7.51 9.31 25.63
N MET A 286 -6.95 8.27 25.02
CA MET A 286 -7.48 6.90 25.11
C MET A 286 -6.66 6.01 26.04
N GLY A 287 -5.40 6.36 26.31
CA GLY A 287 -4.48 5.63 27.19
C GLY A 287 -3.34 4.94 26.45
N GLU A 288 -2.32 4.52 27.21
CA GLU A 288 -1.07 3.89 26.73
C GLU A 288 -1.25 2.66 25.84
N TRP A 289 -2.42 2.01 25.90
CA TRP A 289 -2.70 0.83 25.10
C TRP A 289 -2.63 1.14 23.60
N THR A 290 -2.92 2.37 23.17
CA THR A 290 -2.86 2.78 21.76
C THR A 290 -1.44 2.72 21.19
N ARG A 291 -0.40 2.68 22.04
CA ARG A 291 1.00 2.50 21.62
C ARG A 291 1.44 1.04 21.50
N ALA A 292 0.58 0.08 21.83
CA ALA A 292 0.94 -1.35 21.77
C ALA A 292 1.29 -1.82 20.35
N VAL A 293 0.75 -1.14 19.34
CA VAL A 293 1.09 -1.33 17.92
C VAL A 293 1.55 0.02 17.39
N PRO A 294 2.77 0.17 16.86
CA PRO A 294 3.23 1.45 16.31
C PRO A 294 2.41 1.84 15.08
N TYR A 295 2.17 3.14 14.91
CA TYR A 295 1.62 3.66 13.67
C TYR A 295 2.78 3.93 12.71
N LEU A 296 2.81 3.20 11.60
CA LEU A 296 3.72 3.46 10.50
C LEU A 296 3.02 4.44 9.55
N ALA A 297 3.54 5.67 9.49
CA ALA A 297 3.03 6.73 8.62
C ALA A 297 3.29 6.40 7.14
#